data_AF-A0A7C4KYY6-F1
#
_entry.id   AF-A0A7C4KYY6-F1
#
_cell.length_a   1.000
_cell.length_b   1.000
_cell.length_c   1.000
_cell.angle_alpha   90.00
_cell.angle_beta   90.00
_cell.angle_gamma   90.00
#
_symmetry.space_group_name_H-M   'P 1'
#
loop_
_entity.id
_entity.type
_entity.pdbx_description
1 polymer ?
#
loop_
_entity_poly.entity_id
_entity_poly.type
_entity_poly.pdbx_seq_one_letter_code
_entity_poly.pdbx_strand_id
1 'polypeptide(L)'
;MVEFKLVISNPEDGTSKTVVVKDELAHVFIGLKIGDFVDGALFGYPNKKLIITGGSDKSGIPMRPDVQGGGKKYVLLAGPPGYHPKRKGERRKKLVRGNTITEDIVQINLVIKEEKNEREQTARV
;
A
#
# COMPACT_ATOMS: atom_id res chain seq x y z
N MET A 1 -4.05 20.48 4.03
CA MET A 1 -3.30 19.68 5.02
C MET A 1 -3.54 18.23 4.64
N VAL A 2 -2.50 17.53 4.20
CA VAL A 2 -2.61 16.14 3.78
C VAL A 2 -2.35 15.29 5.02
N GLU A 3 -3.34 14.49 5.41
CA GLU A 3 -3.24 13.59 6.54
C GLU A 3 -3.39 12.15 6.03
N PHE A 4 -2.40 11.31 6.32
CA PHE A 4 -2.49 9.88 6.00
C PHE A 4 -2.54 9.05 7.28
N LYS A 5 -3.46 8.08 7.27
CA LYS A 5 -3.51 7.01 8.25
C LYS A 5 -2.67 5.85 7.72
N LEU A 6 -1.50 5.64 8.30
CA LEU A 6 -0.62 4.53 7.98
C LEU A 6 -1.01 3.32 8.82
N VAL A 7 -1.27 2.20 8.16
CA VAL A 7 -1.41 0.89 8.81
C VAL A 7 -0.16 0.10 8.53
N ILE A 8 0.69 -0.04 9.55
CA ILE A 8 1.97 -0.76 9.45
C ILE A 8 1.78 -2.14 10.06
N SER A 9 1.88 -3.17 9.24
CA SER A 9 1.78 -4.56 9.66
C SER A 9 3.16 -5.22 9.78
N ASN A 10 3.43 -5.83 10.93
CA ASN A 10 4.58 -6.71 11.12
C ASN A 10 4.15 -8.17 10.82
N PRO A 11 4.64 -8.80 9.73
CA PRO A 11 4.29 -10.18 9.41
C PRO A 11 4.84 -11.20 10.42
N GLU A 12 5.88 -10.88 11.18
CA GLU A 12 6.49 -11.81 12.14
C GLU A 12 5.69 -11.92 13.43
N ASP A 13 5.29 -10.78 13.99
CA ASP A 13 4.48 -10.74 15.22
C ASP A 13 2.98 -10.88 14.92
N GLY A 14 2.57 -10.77 13.65
CA GLY A 14 1.16 -10.70 13.25
C GLY A 14 0.44 -9.44 13.75
N THR A 15 1.17 -8.46 14.29
CA THR A 15 0.59 -7.23 14.85
C THR A 15 0.51 -6.12 13.81
N SER A 16 -0.51 -5.28 13.94
CA SER A 16 -0.70 -4.11 13.09
C SER A 16 -0.80 -2.86 13.96
N LYS A 17 0.01 -1.84 13.66
CA LYS A 17 -0.02 -0.54 14.33
C LYS A 17 -0.54 0.51 13.38
N THR A 18 -1.38 1.39 13.89
CA THR A 18 -1.90 2.53 13.14
C THR A 18 -1.17 3.78 13.59
N VAL A 19 -0.60 4.51 12.64
CA VAL A 19 0.09 5.78 12.88
C VAL A 19 -0.55 6.85 12.00
N VAL A 20 -0.87 8.01 12.58
CA VAL A 20 -1.35 9.16 11.81
C VAL A 20 -0.16 10.04 11.52
N VAL A 21 0.08 10.32 10.24
CA VAL A 21 1.17 11.18 9.77
C VAL A 21 0.61 12.44 9.13
N LYS A 22 1.25 13.57 9.40
CA LYS A 22 0.83 14.89 8.93
C LYS A 22 1.93 15.55 8.10
N ASP A 23 1.51 16.32 7.10
CA ASP A 23 2.30 17.27 6.33
C ASP A 23 3.61 16.73 5.76
N GLU A 24 4.77 17.03 6.35
CA GLU A 24 6.08 16.75 5.75
C GLU A 24 6.32 15.25 5.53
N LEU A 25 5.94 14.41 6.49
CA LEU A 25 6.05 12.95 6.38
C LEU A 25 5.03 12.38 5.38
N ALA A 26 3.91 13.06 5.18
CA ALA A 26 2.88 12.65 4.23
C ALA A 26 3.35 12.90 2.78
N HIS A 27 4.05 14.01 2.53
CA HIS A 27 4.54 14.36 1.19
C HIS A 27 5.50 13.31 0.60
N VAL A 28 6.25 12.58 1.44
CA VAL A 28 7.15 11.50 1.00
C VAL A 28 6.40 10.38 0.25
N PHE A 29 5.13 10.13 0.60
CA PHE A 29 4.34 9.08 -0.04
C PHE A 29 3.69 9.51 -1.36
N ILE A 30 3.58 10.82 -1.61
CA ILE A 30 2.90 11.32 -2.81
C ILE A 30 3.76 11.00 -4.04
N GLY A 31 3.15 10.39 -5.06
CA GLY A 31 3.84 9.98 -6.28
C GLY A 31 4.46 8.59 -6.24
N LEU A 32 4.55 7.96 -5.07
CA LEU A 32 4.94 6.55 -4.96
C LEU A 32 3.84 5.62 -5.46
N LYS A 33 4.23 4.42 -5.88
CA LYS A 33 3.33 3.38 -6.36
C LYS A 33 3.16 2.26 -5.33
N ILE A 34 2.06 1.54 -5.45
CA ILE A 34 1.89 0.26 -4.77
C ILE A 34 3.01 -0.69 -5.23
N GLY A 35 3.71 -1.27 -4.26
CA GLY A 35 4.87 -2.13 -4.46
C GLY A 35 6.20 -1.42 -4.21
N ASP A 36 6.22 -0.08 -4.13
CA ASP A 36 7.43 0.67 -3.83
C ASP A 36 7.82 0.54 -2.35
N PHE A 37 9.11 0.77 -2.11
CA PHE A 37 9.74 0.69 -0.80
C PHE A 37 9.93 2.09 -0.21
N VAL A 38 9.74 2.20 1.09
CA VAL A 38 10.00 3.40 1.87
C VAL A 38 10.86 3.01 3.08
N ASP A 39 11.83 3.85 3.40
CA ASP A 39 12.69 3.63 4.57
C ASP A 39 11.87 3.80 5.85
N GLY A 40 11.80 2.72 6.65
CA GLY A 40 11.07 2.69 7.91
C GLY A 40 11.69 3.56 8.99
N ALA A 41 12.92 4.04 8.80
CA ALA A 41 13.61 4.96 9.72
C ALA A 41 12.80 6.24 9.97
N LEU A 42 12.09 6.73 8.96
CA LEU A 42 11.23 7.92 9.06
C LEU A 42 9.99 7.70 9.95
N PHE A 43 9.60 6.45 10.18
CA PHE A 43 8.37 6.08 10.91
C PHE A 43 8.66 5.32 12.21
N GLY A 44 9.90 5.40 12.72
CA GLY A 44 10.29 4.77 13.99
C GLY A 44 10.65 3.29 13.89
N TYR A 45 10.88 2.76 12.68
CA TYR A 45 11.35 1.40 12.43
C TYR A 45 12.77 1.44 11.83
N PRO A 46 13.81 1.60 12.66
CA PRO A 46 15.19 1.63 12.18
C PRO A 46 15.56 0.29 11.50
N ASN A 47 16.30 0.35 10.38
CA ASN A 47 16.77 -0.79 9.60
C ASN A 47 15.68 -1.71 9.00
N LYS A 48 14.44 -1.22 8.86
CA LYS A 48 13.36 -1.97 8.21
C LYS A 48 12.85 -1.24 6.97
N LYS A 49 12.54 -2.01 5.93
CA LYS A 49 11.91 -1.50 4.70
C LYS A 49 10.40 -1.66 4.80
N LEU A 50 9.65 -0.61 4.48
CA LEU A 50 8.20 -0.65 4.41
C LEU A 50 7.78 -0.75 2.95
N ILE A 51 7.01 -1.79 2.61
CA ILE A 51 6.40 -1.94 1.29
C ILE A 51 4.98 -1.40 1.32
N ILE A 52 4.65 -0.54 0.35
CA ILE A 52 3.28 -0.11 0.10
C ILE A 52 2.51 -1.27 -0.54
N THR A 53 1.56 -1.86 0.18
CA THR A 53 0.73 -2.96 -0.35
C THR A 53 -0.59 -2.48 -0.94
N GLY A 54 -1.07 -1.30 -0.51
CA GLY A 54 -2.28 -0.71 -1.04
C GLY A 54 -2.75 0.48 -0.21
N GLY A 55 -4.01 0.84 -0.41
CA GLY A 55 -4.62 1.94 0.31
C GLY A 55 -6.09 2.14 -0.05
N SER A 56 -6.69 3.10 0.61
CA SER A 56 -8.10 3.46 0.44
C SER A 56 -8.27 4.96 0.31
N ASP A 57 -9.10 5.34 -0.65
CA ASP A 57 -9.52 6.72 -0.89
C ASP A 57 -10.52 7.22 0.15
N LYS A 58 -10.73 8.54 0.24
CA LYS A 58 -11.78 9.15 1.09
C LYS A 58 -13.18 8.59 0.82
N SER A 59 -13.47 8.20 -0.42
CA SER A 59 -14.74 7.58 -0.79
C SER A 59 -14.83 6.07 -0.48
N GLY A 60 -13.83 5.49 0.21
CA GLY A 60 -13.74 4.05 0.48
C GLY A 60 -13.39 3.21 -0.75
N ILE A 61 -12.90 3.85 -1.82
CA ILE A 61 -12.50 3.16 -3.04
C ILE A 61 -11.11 2.56 -2.82
N PRO A 62 -10.91 1.25 -3.02
CA PRO A 62 -9.62 0.62 -2.86
C PRO A 62 -8.70 0.98 -4.03
N MET A 63 -7.41 1.10 -3.74
CA MET A 63 -6.39 1.17 -4.78
C MET A 63 -6.12 -0.21 -5.38
N ARG A 64 -5.77 -0.25 -6.67
CA ARG A 64 -5.46 -1.49 -7.39
C ARG A 64 -4.12 -1.37 -8.11
N PRO A 65 -3.16 -2.30 -7.91
CA PRO A 65 -1.82 -2.22 -8.50
C PRO A 65 -1.83 -2.26 -10.04
N ASP A 66 -2.80 -2.98 -10.63
CA ASP A 66 -2.93 -3.14 -12.08
C ASP A 66 -3.29 -1.82 -12.80
N VAL A 67 -3.92 -0.87 -12.11
CA VAL A 67 -4.47 0.34 -12.72
C VAL A 67 -3.46 1.47 -12.59
N GLN A 68 -2.86 1.89 -13.69
CA GLN A 68 -1.86 2.96 -13.66
C GLN A 68 -2.47 4.35 -13.41
N GLY A 69 -1.75 5.15 -12.63
CA GLY A 69 -2.03 6.54 -12.32
C GLY A 69 -2.66 6.76 -10.94
N GLY A 70 -2.92 8.01 -10.57
CA GLY A 70 -3.54 8.36 -9.28
C GLY A 70 -5.07 8.56 -9.33
N GLY A 71 -5.66 8.55 -10.53
CA GLY A 71 -7.07 8.85 -10.73
C GLY A 71 -8.04 7.69 -10.44
N LYS A 72 -9.33 8.01 -10.42
CA LYS A 72 -10.43 7.06 -10.31
C LYS A 72 -10.81 6.55 -11.70
N LYS A 73 -10.89 5.24 -11.89
CA LYS A 73 -11.24 4.60 -13.17
C LYS A 73 -12.28 3.50 -12.96
N TYR A 74 -13.23 3.40 -13.89
CA TYR A 74 -14.15 2.28 -13.91
C TYR A 74 -13.53 1.11 -14.65
N VAL A 75 -13.36 -0.03 -13.97
CA VAL A 75 -12.77 -1.25 -14.52
C VAL A 75 -13.76 -2.40 -14.40
N LEU A 76 -13.81 -3.26 -15.41
CA LEU A 76 -14.62 -4.47 -15.38
C LEU A 76 -13.89 -5.55 -14.58
N LEU A 77 -14.26 -5.71 -13.31
CA LEU A 77 -13.64 -6.66 -12.39
C LEU A 77 -14.35 -8.00 -12.42
N ALA A 78 -13.56 -9.07 -12.37
CA ALA A 78 -14.03 -10.45 -12.22
C ALA A 78 -13.70 -11.04 -10.83
N GLY A 79 -12.95 -10.30 -10.00
CA GLY A 79 -12.43 -10.79 -8.74
C GLY A 79 -11.78 -9.68 -7.91
N PRO A 80 -11.22 -10.03 -6.74
CA PRO A 80 -10.55 -9.09 -5.86
C PRO A 80 -9.22 -8.59 -6.47
N PRO A 81 -8.68 -7.46 -6.02
CA PRO A 81 -9.20 -6.54 -5.00
C PRO A 81 -10.29 -5.58 -5.54
N GLY A 82 -11.24 -5.22 -4.68
CA GLY A 82 -12.33 -4.26 -4.96
C GLY A 82 -13.65 -4.87 -5.44
N TYR A 83 -13.69 -6.16 -5.75
CA TYR A 83 -14.92 -6.88 -6.06
C TYR A 83 -14.84 -8.34 -5.64
N HIS A 84 -15.81 -8.80 -4.86
CA HIS A 84 -15.95 -10.21 -4.50
C HIS A 84 -17.18 -10.77 -5.23
N PRO A 85 -16.99 -11.51 -6.33
CA PRO A 85 -18.11 -12.08 -7.10
C PRO A 85 -18.85 -13.11 -6.24
N LYS A 86 -20.20 -13.10 -6.30
CA LYS A 86 -21.01 -14.10 -5.58
C LYS A 86 -21.20 -15.36 -6.41
N ARG A 87 -21.14 -15.24 -7.74
CA ARG A 87 -21.31 -16.34 -8.69
C ARG A 87 -20.07 -16.47 -9.57
N LYS A 88 -19.74 -17.71 -9.94
CA LYS A 88 -18.64 -18.01 -10.87
C LYS A 88 -18.95 -17.36 -12.22
N GLY A 89 -17.99 -16.59 -12.76
CA GLY A 89 -18.14 -15.90 -14.05
C GLY A 89 -18.82 -14.53 -13.98
N GLU A 90 -19.25 -14.07 -12.80
CA GLU A 90 -19.83 -12.73 -12.64
C GLU A 90 -18.73 -11.66 -12.82
N ARG A 91 -18.98 -10.68 -13.69
CA ARG A 91 -18.12 -9.52 -13.86
C ARG A 91 -18.93 -8.25 -13.65
N ARG A 92 -18.37 -7.30 -12.91
CA ARG A 92 -19.04 -6.02 -12.65
C ARG A 92 -18.10 -4.85 -12.87
N LYS A 93 -18.61 -3.83 -13.56
CA LYS A 93 -17.92 -2.55 -13.69
C LYS A 93 -17.94 -1.86 -12.33
N LYS A 94 -16.76 -1.66 -11.75
CA LYS A 94 -16.56 -1.05 -10.44
C LYS A 94 -15.57 0.09 -10.55
N LEU A 95 -15.78 1.12 -9.72
CA LEU A 95 -14.85 2.24 -9.60
C LEU A 95 -13.69 1.78 -8.72
N VAL A 96 -12.47 1.95 -9.22
CA VAL A 96 -11.23 1.66 -8.50
C VAL A 96 -10.29 2.86 -8.60
N ARG A 97 -9.39 2.98 -7.63
CA ARG A 97 -8.31 3.96 -7.69
C ARG A 97 -7.06 3.31 -8.26
N GLY A 98 -6.28 4.09 -9.00
CA GLY A 98 -5.02 3.62 -9.55
C GLY A 98 -3.95 3.35 -8.48
N ASN A 99 -2.79 2.92 -8.95
CA ASN A 99 -1.68 2.46 -8.14
C ASN A 99 -0.80 3.57 -7.56
N THR A 100 -0.97 4.82 -8.01
CA THR A 100 -0.14 5.95 -7.57
C THR A 100 -0.79 6.67 -6.40
N ILE A 101 -0.02 6.96 -5.36
CA ILE A 101 -0.50 7.68 -4.18
C ILE A 101 -0.64 9.17 -4.51
N THR A 102 -1.77 9.73 -4.10
CA THR A 102 -2.19 11.12 -4.33
C THR A 102 -2.82 11.66 -3.04
N GLU A 103 -2.98 12.97 -2.96
CA GLU A 103 -3.46 13.69 -1.76
C GLU A 103 -4.87 13.30 -1.30
N ASP A 104 -5.69 12.73 -2.19
CA ASP A 104 -7.06 12.32 -1.85
C ASP A 104 -7.12 11.02 -1.01
N ILE A 105 -6.01 10.28 -0.95
CA ILE A 105 -5.94 9.02 -0.20
C ILE A 105 -6.00 9.32 1.29
N VAL A 106 -6.71 8.48 2.04
CA VAL A 106 -6.83 8.64 3.50
C VAL A 106 -6.03 7.59 4.24
N GLN A 107 -6.01 6.34 3.73
CA GLN A 107 -5.32 5.23 4.37
C GLN A 107 -4.31 4.60 3.42
N ILE A 108 -3.10 4.35 3.93
CA ILE A 108 -2.05 3.60 3.23
C ILE A 108 -1.72 2.37 4.06
N ASN A 109 -1.65 1.21 3.40
CA ASN A 109 -1.29 -0.06 4.03
C ASN A 109 0.18 -0.37 3.71
N LEU A 110 0.94 -0.60 4.76
CA LEU A 110 2.38 -0.86 4.73
C LEU A 110 2.67 -2.20 5.37
N VAL A 111 3.57 -2.96 4.77
CA VAL A 111 4.09 -4.21 5.35
C VAL A 111 5.58 -4.03 5.60
N ILE A 112 6.00 -4.39 6.81
CA ILE A 112 7.41 -4.44 7.19
C ILE A 112 8.04 -5.64 6.50
N LYS A 113 9.07 -5.41 5.67
CA LYS A 113 10.05 -6.43 5.31
C LYS A 113 11.35 -6.12 6.03
N GLU A 114 11.83 -7.09 6.79
CA GLU A 114 13.21 -7.07 7.26
C GLU A 114 14.15 -7.26 6.07
N GLU A 115 15.24 -6.50 6.04
CA GLU A 115 16.40 -6.94 5.28
C GLU A 115 16.95 -8.16 6.02
N LYS A 116 16.63 -9.36 5.55
CA LYS A 116 17.56 -10.46 5.75
C LYS A 116 18.85 -10.00 5.08
N ASN A 117 19.87 -9.71 5.89
CA ASN A 117 21.23 -9.53 5.42
C ASN A 117 21.56 -10.69 4.48
N GLU A 118 21.59 -10.44 3.17
CA GLU A 118 22.10 -11.37 2.16
C GLU A 118 23.64 -11.51 2.26
N ARG A 119 24.19 -11.48 3.48
CA ARG A 119 25.62 -11.67 3.74
C ARG A 119 26.01 -13.12 4.03
N GLU A 120 25.07 -14.07 4.02
CA GLU A 120 25.39 -15.50 4.27
C GLU A 120 25.35 -16.41 3.03
N GLN A 121 24.99 -15.92 1.83
CA GLN A 121 24.93 -16.78 0.64
C GLN A 121 26.24 -16.86 -0.17
N THR A 122 27.22 -16.00 0.07
CA THR A 122 28.50 -16.00 -0.66
C THR A 122 29.64 -16.79 0.01
N ALA A 123 29.40 -17.46 1.14
CA ALA A 123 30.44 -18.18 1.89
C ALA A 123 30.41 -19.72 1.75
N ARG A 124 29.71 -20.28 0.76
CA ARG A 124 29.63 -21.74 0.51
C ARG A 124 29.81 -22.13 -0.95
N VAL A 125 30.77 -21.53 -1.64
CA VAL A 125 31.31 -22.08 -2.90
C VAL A 125 32.79 -22.35 -2.70
#